data_AF-A0ABD5E0N2-F1
#
_entry.id   AF-A0ABD5E0N2-F1
#
_cell.length_a   1.000
_cell.length_b   1.000
_cell.length_c   1.000
_cell.angle_alpha   90.00
_cell.angle_beta   90.00
_cell.angle_gamma   90.00
#
_symmetry.space_group_name_H-M   'P 1'
#
loop_
_entity.id
_entity.type
_entity.pdbx_description
1 polymer ?
#
loop_
_entity_poly.entity_id
_entity_poly.type
_entity_poly.pdbx_seq_one_letter_code
_entity_poly.pdbx_strand_id
1 'polypeptide(L)'
;MLALPALPAPADVPALHRRVAALARRSGTLVLDLDGFAAGGLAAVDLLARLALTARRHGCGVRLRGAPHELDALLGALGLADVLGVSPPAPGTPRGR
;
A
#
# COMPACT_ATOMS: atom_id res chain seq x y z
N MET A 1 5.53 9.95 2.72
CA MET A 1 5.92 8.55 2.47
C MET A 1 5.92 7.81 3.78
N LEU A 2 5.46 6.56 3.81
CA LEU A 2 5.41 5.71 4.99
C LEU A 2 5.95 4.31 4.61
N ALA A 3 7.04 3.89 5.26
CA ALA A 3 7.62 2.58 5.03
C ALA A 3 6.86 1.49 5.81
N LEU A 4 6.64 0.36 5.15
CA LEU A 4 6.00 -0.84 5.65
C LEU A 4 6.90 -2.03 5.26
N PRO A 5 7.88 -2.41 6.09
CA PRO A 5 8.80 -3.50 5.79
C PRO A 5 8.22 -4.89 6.10
N ALA A 6 7.16 -4.97 6.92
CA ALA A 6 6.48 -6.22 7.27
C ALA A 6 5.05 -5.93 7.75
N LEU A 7 4.24 -6.99 7.89
CA LEU A 7 2.95 -6.89 8.56
C LEU A 7 3.15 -6.43 10.02
N PRO A 8 2.46 -5.37 10.47
CA PRO A 8 2.50 -4.94 11.85
C PRO A 8 1.83 -5.98 12.74
N ALA A 9 2.29 -6.07 14.00
CA ALA A 9 1.54 -6.83 14.99
C ALA A 9 0.15 -6.18 15.20
N PRO A 10 -0.88 -6.96 15.57
CA PRO A 10 -2.23 -6.42 15.79
C PRO A 10 -2.28 -5.23 16.76
N ALA A 11 -1.40 -5.21 17.76
CA ALA A 11 -1.29 -4.11 18.73
C ALA A 11 -0.77 -2.80 18.11
N ASP A 12 -0.01 -2.87 17.02
CA ASP A 12 0.59 -1.70 16.35
C ASP A 12 -0.34 -1.09 15.29
N VAL A 13 -1.33 -1.85 14.82
CA VAL A 13 -2.28 -1.42 13.79
C VAL A 13 -2.98 -0.09 14.14
N PRO A 14 -3.50 0.15 15.36
CA PRO A 14 -4.11 1.42 15.71
C PRO A 14 -3.13 2.61 15.66
N ALA A 15 -1.87 2.39 16.06
CA ALA A 15 -0.84 3.43 15.97
C ALA A 15 -0.51 3.76 14.51
N LEU A 16 -0.45 2.74 13.65
CA LEU A 16 -0.23 2.89 12.22
C LEU A 16 -1.37 3.68 11.55
N HIS A 17 -2.63 3.37 11.86
CA HIS A 17 -3.79 4.12 11.36
C HIS A 17 -3.74 5.60 11.77
N ARG A 18 -3.38 5.90 13.03
CA ARG A 18 -3.21 7.29 13.50
C ARG A 18 -2.11 8.01 12.72
N ARG A 19 -0.99 7.33 12.45
CA ARG A 19 0.11 7.88 11.65
C ARG A 19 -0.31 8.18 10.22
N VAL A 20 -1.06 7.27 9.59
CA VAL A 20 -1.64 7.49 8.26
C VAL A 20 -2.61 8.66 8.26
N ALA A 21 -3.53 8.73 9.21
CA ALA A 21 -4.48 9.84 9.32
C ALA A 21 -3.76 11.20 9.49
N ALA A 22 -2.73 11.23 10.34
CA ALA A 22 -1.90 12.43 10.53
C ALA A 22 -1.18 12.83 9.23
N LEU A 23 -0.62 11.88 8.48
CA LEU A 23 0.04 12.14 7.19
C LEU A 23 -0.95 12.52 6.08
N ALA A 24 -2.15 11.96 6.08
CA ALA A 24 -3.17 12.22 5.08
C ALA A 24 -3.69 13.66 5.15
N ARG A 25 -3.85 14.21 6.36
CA ARG A 25 -4.34 15.60 6.56
C ARG A 25 -3.40 16.68 6.04
N ARG A 26 -2.13 16.36 5.81
CA ARG A 26 -1.08 17.30 5.36
C ARG A 26 -0.61 17.04 3.93
N SER A 27 -1.15 16.03 3.24
CA SER A 27 -0.64 15.59 1.93
C SER A 27 -1.79 15.25 0.98
N GLY A 28 -1.71 15.63 -0.29
CA GLY A 28 -2.67 15.19 -1.31
C GLY A 28 -2.55 13.70 -1.69
N THR A 29 -1.33 13.14 -1.56
CA THR A 29 -1.05 11.73 -1.86
C THR A 29 -0.07 11.14 -0.85
N LEU A 30 -0.38 9.96 -0.32
CA LEU A 30 0.47 9.17 0.56
C LEU A 30 1.08 7.99 -0.20
N VAL A 31 2.40 7.93 -0.24
CA VAL A 31 3.14 6.76 -0.75
C VAL A 31 3.38 5.77 0.39
N LEU A 32 2.90 4.55 0.23
CA LEU A 32 3.23 3.40 1.08
C LEU A 32 4.39 2.65 0.42
N ASP A 33 5.53 2.64 1.09
CA ASP A 33 6.76 2.01 0.60
C ASP A 33 6.87 0.60 1.16
N LEU A 34 6.83 -0.38 0.27
CA LEU A 34 6.84 -1.82 0.54
C LEU A 34 8.19 -2.44 0.18
N ASP A 35 9.24 -1.64 0.01
CA ASP A 35 10.57 -2.17 -0.23
C ASP A 35 10.99 -3.10 0.93
N GLY A 36 11.39 -4.33 0.57
CA GLY A 36 11.65 -5.41 1.53
C GLY A 36 10.41 -6.07 2.18
N PHE A 37 9.18 -5.73 1.77
CA PHE A 37 7.96 -6.33 2.30
C PHE A 37 7.78 -7.77 1.80
N ALA A 38 8.19 -8.73 2.63
CA ALA A 38 8.15 -10.15 2.30
C ALA A 38 6.75 -10.79 2.47
N ALA A 39 5.78 -10.07 3.04
CA ALA A 39 4.46 -10.62 3.31
C ALA A 39 3.56 -10.55 2.06
N GLY A 40 3.09 -11.72 1.62
CA GLY A 40 2.05 -11.85 0.60
C GLY A 40 0.66 -12.12 1.20
N GLY A 41 -0.32 -12.36 0.32
CA GLY A 41 -1.63 -12.87 0.72
C GLY A 41 -2.65 -11.83 1.21
N LEU A 42 -3.81 -12.33 1.64
CA LEU A 42 -4.98 -11.50 1.97
C LEU A 42 -4.79 -10.61 3.20
N ALA A 43 -3.93 -10.99 4.15
CA ALA A 43 -3.64 -10.17 5.32
C ALA A 43 -2.92 -8.87 4.93
N ALA A 44 -1.97 -8.94 3.99
CA ALA A 44 -1.32 -7.76 3.42
C ALA A 44 -2.32 -6.89 2.67
N VAL A 45 -3.18 -7.51 1.85
CA VAL A 45 -4.24 -6.80 1.11
C VAL A 45 -5.20 -6.07 2.06
N ASP A 46 -5.73 -6.74 3.08
CA ASP A 46 -6.67 -6.15 4.05
C ASP A 46 -6.04 -4.96 4.77
N LEU A 47 -4.79 -5.11 5.24
CA LEU A 47 -4.06 -4.01 5.86
C LEU A 47 -3.93 -2.82 4.90
N LEU A 48 -3.42 -3.03 3.69
CA LEU A 48 -3.21 -1.95 2.72
C LEU A 48 -4.52 -1.26 2.32
N ALA A 49 -5.59 -2.04 2.11
CA ALA A 49 -6.93 -1.52 1.82
C ALA A 49 -7.44 -0.63 2.95
N ARG A 50 -7.27 -1.05 4.21
CA ARG A 50 -7.68 -0.27 5.39
C ARG A 50 -6.86 1.01 5.57
N LEU A 51 -5.55 0.97 5.33
CA LEU A 51 -4.70 2.16 5.35
C LEU A 51 -5.10 3.14 4.24
N ALA A 52 -5.35 2.64 3.03
CA ALA A 52 -5.80 3.47 1.92
C ALA A 52 -7.17 4.10 2.16
N LEU A 53 -8.11 3.34 2.74
CA LEU A 53 -9.39 3.88 3.16
C LEU A 53 -9.22 4.99 4.20
N THR A 54 -8.30 4.82 5.15
CA THR A 54 -7.99 5.84 6.17
C THR A 54 -7.47 7.13 5.55
N ALA A 55 -6.55 7.03 4.59
CA ALA A 55 -6.04 8.20 3.86
C ALA A 55 -7.14 8.88 3.02
N ARG A 56 -7.93 8.09 2.29
CA ARG A 56 -9.02 8.59 1.43
C ARG A 56 -10.12 9.31 2.21
N ARG A 57 -10.44 8.85 3.43
CA ARG A 57 -11.35 9.55 4.35
C ARG A 57 -10.89 10.97 4.73
N HIS A 58 -9.61 11.27 4.54
CA HIS A 58 -9.02 12.58 4.75
C HIS A 58 -8.67 13.30 3.44
N GLY A 59 -9.23 12.87 2.30
CA GLY A 59 -8.98 13.48 0.99
C GLY A 59 -7.60 13.19 0.41
N CYS A 60 -6.87 12.24 0.97
CA CYS A 60 -5.52 11.87 0.53
C CYS A 60 -5.56 10.61 -0.34
N GLY A 61 -5.03 10.69 -1.57
CA GLY A 61 -4.81 9.54 -2.44
C GLY A 61 -3.71 8.62 -1.89
N VAL A 62 -3.66 7.37 -2.36
CA VAL A 62 -2.62 6.41 -1.98
C VAL A 62 -1.94 5.84 -3.21
N ARG A 63 -0.63 5.61 -3.10
CA ARG A 63 0.19 4.88 -4.07
C ARG A 63 1.08 3.87 -3.35
N LEU A 64 1.19 2.67 -3.91
CA LEU A 64 2.16 1.68 -3.46
C LEU A 64 3.48 1.85 -4.23
N ARG A 65 4.60 1.67 -3.53
CA ARG A 65 5.95 1.61 -4.11
C ARG A 65 6.61 0.31 -3.65
N GLY A 66 7.27 -0.41 -4.57
CA GLY A 66 8.02 -1.63 -4.23
C GLY A 66 7.14 -2.83 -3.83
N ALA A 67 5.86 -2.86 -4.24
CA ALA A 67 5.00 -4.00 -3.94
C ALA A 67 5.55 -5.30 -4.56
N PRO A 68 5.57 -6.42 -3.82
CA PRO A 68 5.99 -7.70 -4.38
C PRO A 68 5.00 -8.18 -5.45
N HIS A 69 5.49 -8.85 -6.48
CA HIS A 69 4.69 -9.22 -7.66
C HIS A 69 3.45 -10.06 -7.31
N GLU A 70 3.55 -10.96 -6.32
CA GLU A 70 2.42 -11.75 -5.84
C GLU A 70 1.31 -10.86 -5.25
N LEU A 71 1.68 -9.82 -4.50
CA LEU A 71 0.73 -8.88 -3.93
C LEU A 71 0.08 -8.02 -5.02
N ASP A 72 0.84 -7.57 -6.01
CA ASP A 72 0.28 -6.88 -7.18
C ASP A 72 -0.73 -7.75 -7.93
N ALA A 73 -0.42 -9.03 -8.13
CA ALA A 73 -1.31 -9.99 -8.77
C ALA A 73 -2.61 -10.19 -7.95
N LEU A 74 -2.50 -10.32 -6.63
CA LEU A 74 -3.66 -10.42 -5.73
C LEU A 74 -4.50 -9.14 -5.77
N LEU A 75 -3.88 -7.96 -5.73
CA LEU A 75 -4.58 -6.69 -5.83
C LEU A 75 -5.29 -6.53 -7.18
N GLY A 76 -4.67 -6.98 -8.27
CA GLY A 76 -5.31 -7.05 -9.58
C GLY A 76 -6.50 -8.00 -9.60
N ALA A 77 -6.33 -9.23 -9.11
CA ALA A 77 -7.39 -10.24 -9.05
C ALA A 77 -8.59 -9.81 -8.20
N LEU A 78 -8.35 -9.01 -7.15
CA LEU A 78 -9.40 -8.49 -6.27
C LEU A 78 -10.00 -7.15 -6.74
N GLY A 79 -9.54 -6.60 -7.87
CA GLY A 79 -10.00 -5.31 -8.38
C GLY A 79 -9.58 -4.11 -7.52
N LEU A 80 -8.53 -4.27 -6.71
CA LEU A 80 -8.04 -3.26 -5.76
C LEU A 80 -6.86 -2.45 -6.28
N ALA A 81 -6.32 -2.79 -7.45
CA ALA A 81 -5.17 -2.09 -8.05
C ALA A 81 -5.42 -0.58 -8.19
N ASP A 82 -6.55 -0.17 -8.78
CA ASP A 82 -6.90 1.25 -8.96
C ASP A 82 -7.22 1.95 -7.63
N VAL A 83 -7.73 1.22 -6.65
CA VAL A 83 -8.05 1.73 -5.31
C VAL A 83 -6.77 2.03 -4.52
N LEU A 84 -5.71 1.25 -4.72
CA LEU A 84 -4.43 1.44 -4.05
C LEU A 84 -3.42 2.23 -4.89
N GLY A 85 -3.81 2.68 -6.08
CA GLY A 85 -2.92 3.38 -7.01
C GLY A 85 -1.74 2.51 -7.41
N VAL A 86 -1.94 1.20 -7.49
CA VAL A 86 -0.99 0.27 -8.08
C VAL A 86 -0.94 0.61 -9.56
N SER A 87 0.12 1.29 -9.98
CA SER A 87 0.38 1.38 -11.41
C SER A 87 0.75 -0.03 -11.85
N PRO A 88 0.05 -0.64 -12.83
CA PRO A 88 0.59 -1.83 -13.46
C PRO A 88 2.03 -1.51 -13.91
N PRO A 89 2.97 -2.47 -13.83
CA PRO A 89 4.31 -2.25 -14.34
C PRO A 89 4.18 -1.75 -15.76
N ALA A 90 4.74 -0.58 -16.05
CA ALA A 90 4.64 0.03 -17.37
C ALA A 90 5.04 -1.03 -18.42
N PRO A 91 4.21 -1.31 -19.43
CA PRO A 91 4.57 -2.29 -20.44
C PRO A 91 5.87 -1.82 -21.11
N GLY A 92 6.96 -2.58 -20.92
CA GLY A 92 8.22 -2.38 -21.66
C GLY A 92 9.50 -2.05 -20.88
N THR A 93 9.60 -2.23 -19.57
CA THR A 93 10.94 -2.23 -18.93
C THR A 93 11.50 -3.66 -18.85
N PRO A 94 12.53 -4.02 -19.65
CA PRO A 94 13.23 -5.27 -19.45
C PRO A 94 13.88 -5.23 -18.06
N ARG A 95 13.45 -6.13 -17.18
CA ARG A 95 14.17 -6.40 -15.94
C ARG A 95 15.44 -7.16 -16.33
N GLY A 96 16.55 -6.45 -16.31
CA GLY A 96 17.88 -7.00 -16.58
C GLY A 96 18.21 -8.11 -15.60
N ARG A 97 18.35 -9.31 -16.19
CA ARG A 97 19.11 -10.52 -15.83
C ARG A 97 19.50 -10.78 -14.38
#